data_AF-A0A960EKH6-F1
#
_entry.id   AF-A0A960EKH6-F1
#
_cell.length_a   1.000
_cell.length_b   1.000
_cell.length_c   1.000
_cell.angle_alpha   90.00
_cell.angle_beta   90.00
_cell.angle_gamma   90.00
#
_symmetry.space_group_name_H-M   'P 1'
#
loop_
_entity.id
_entity.type
_entity.pdbx_description
1 polymer ?
#
loop_
_entity_poly.entity_id
_entity_poly.type
_entity_poly.pdbx_seq_one_letter_code
_entity_poly.pdbx_strand_id
1 'polypeptide(L)' 'TTRRLLATVRPIELSQPIAEDAAALAERRALKGADAIHLASALALDGDLVFTTWDRRLHAAARAQGLRVAPASLD' A
#
# COMPACT_ATOMS: atom_id res chain seq x y z
N THR A 1 24.02 1.68 2.90
CA THR A 1 23.36 0.70 2.01
C THR A 1 21.90 1.05 1.74
N THR A 2 21.06 1.32 2.75
CA THR A 2 19.65 1.72 2.59
C THR A 2 19.43 3.04 1.82
N ARG A 3 20.25 4.07 2.08
CA ARG A 3 20.13 5.39 1.41
C ARG A 3 20.31 5.33 -0.11
N ARG A 4 21.08 4.34 -0.62
CA ARG A 4 21.32 4.14 -2.05
C ARG A 4 20.12 3.50 -2.74
N LEU A 5 19.42 2.58 -2.07
CA LEU A 5 18.17 1.98 -2.56
C LEU A 5 17.02 3.00 -2.53
N LEU A 6 16.97 3.87 -1.52
CA LEU A 6 15.96 4.92 -1.46
C LEU A 6 16.11 5.94 -2.61
N ALA A 7 17.33 6.15 -3.11
CA ALA A 7 17.56 7.02 -4.27
C ALA A 7 17.05 6.41 -5.60
N THR A 8 16.72 5.11 -5.64
CA THR A 8 16.19 4.44 -6.84
C THR A 8 14.67 4.31 -6.83
N VAL A 9 13.98 4.83 -5.81
CA VAL A 9 12.52 4.83 -5.72
C VAL A 9 12.00 6.27 -5.74
N ARG A 10 10.82 6.45 -6.32
CA ARG A 10 10.12 7.73 -6.26
C ARG A 10 9.30 7.77 -4.97
N PRO A 11 9.56 8.68 -4.01
CA PRO A 11 8.72 8.83 -2.85
C PRO A 11 7.34 9.34 -3.28
N ILE A 12 6.30 8.86 -2.60
CA ILE A 12 4.96 9.41 -2.69
C ILE A 12 4.74 10.23 -1.42
N GLU A 13 4.39 11.50 -1.58
CA GLU A 13 4.14 12.41 -0.47
C GLU A 13 2.88 11.98 0.29
N LEU A 14 2.93 12.02 1.62
CA LEU A 14 1.75 11.77 2.45
C LEU A 14 0.90 13.03 2.51
N SER A 15 0.03 13.19 1.51
CA SER A 15 -0.95 14.26 1.51
C SER A 15 -2.08 13.98 2.51
N GLN A 16 -2.81 15.03 2.90
CA GLN A 16 -3.97 14.91 3.78
C GLN A 16 -5.04 13.94 3.24
N PRO A 17 -5.43 13.98 1.94
CA PRO A 17 -6.37 12.99 1.40
C PRO A 17 -5.90 11.54 1.58
N ILE A 18 -4.61 11.27 1.35
CA ILE A 18 -4.04 9.93 1.56
C ILE A 18 -4.11 9.52 3.03
N ALA A 19 -3.85 10.46 3.95
CA ALA A 19 -3.93 10.18 5.39
C ALA A 19 -5.37 9.87 5.85
N GLU A 20 -6.37 10.56 5.31
CA GLU A 20 -7.78 10.32 5.59
C GLU A 20 -8.23 8.95 5.04
N ASP A 21 -7.86 8.61 3.81
CA ASP A 21 -8.13 7.30 3.22
C ASP A 21 -7.43 6.17 4.00
N ALA A 22 -6.20 6.42 4.46
CA ALA A 22 -5.45 5.48 5.30
C ALA A 22 -6.16 5.23 6.63
N ALA A 23 -6.69 6.28 7.29
CA ALA A 23 -7.46 6.12 8.52
C ALA A 23 -8.71 5.24 8.28
N ALA A 24 -9.47 5.52 7.21
CA ALA A 24 -10.64 4.73 6.86
C ALA A 24 -10.28 3.27 6.52
N LEU A 25 -9.15 3.02 5.86
CA LEU A 25 -8.67 1.66 5.59
C LEU A 25 -8.22 0.94 6.85
N ALA A 26 -7.54 1.63 7.77
CA ALA A 26 -7.10 1.08 9.05
C ALA A 26 -8.28 0.56 9.85
N GLU A 27 -9.37 1.34 9.93
CA GLU A 27 -10.61 0.94 10.62
C GLU A 27 -11.30 -0.24 9.92
N ARG A 28 -11.59 -0.12 8.61
CA ARG A 28 -12.38 -1.13 7.88
C ARG A 28 -11.68 -2.46 7.70
N ARG A 29 -10.35 -2.47 7.66
CA ARG A 29 -9.52 -3.66 7.36
C ARG A 29 -8.62 -4.06 8.53
N ALA A 30 -8.77 -3.40 9.68
CA ALA A 30 -7.94 -3.58 10.88
C ALA A 30 -6.43 -3.45 10.60
N LEU A 31 -6.01 -2.63 9.64
CA LEU A 31 -4.61 -2.49 9.24
C LEU A 31 -3.80 -1.67 10.26
N LYS A 32 -2.49 -1.92 10.34
CA LYS A 32 -1.57 -1.02 11.06
C LYS A 32 -1.44 0.27 10.26
N GLY A 33 -1.14 1.39 10.93
CA GLY A 33 -1.07 2.70 10.27
C GLY A 33 -0.16 2.75 9.05
N ALA A 34 1.04 2.17 9.13
CA ALA A 34 1.97 2.13 7.98
C ALA A 34 1.44 1.28 6.81
N ASP A 35 0.77 0.16 7.09
CA ASP A 35 0.15 -0.69 6.07
C ASP A 35 -1.01 0.04 5.38
N ALA A 36 -1.81 0.76 6.17
CA ALA A 36 -2.94 1.52 5.66
C ALA A 36 -2.48 2.71 4.82
N ILE A 37 -1.44 3.44 5.25
CA ILE A 37 -0.79 4.49 4.45
C ILE A 37 -0.25 3.92 3.15
N HIS A 38 0.46 2.79 3.20
CA HIS A 38 1.02 2.18 1.99
C HIS A 38 -0.07 1.81 0.97
N LEU A 39 -1.18 1.22 1.43
CA LEU A 39 -2.33 0.90 0.58
C LEU A 39 -3.04 2.14 0.05
N ALA A 40 -3.30 3.15 0.90
CA ALA A 40 -3.91 4.41 0.47
C ALA A 40 -3.06 5.14 -0.58
N SER A 41 -1.74 5.22 -0.36
CA SER A 41 -0.82 5.79 -1.34
C SER A 41 -0.85 5.05 -2.67
N ALA A 42 -0.96 3.72 -2.66
CA ALA A 42 -1.07 2.93 -3.89
C ALA A 42 -2.37 3.22 -4.66
N LEU A 43 -3.50 3.40 -3.95
CA LEU A 43 -4.80 3.70 -4.54
C LEU A 43 -4.90 5.13 -5.08
N ALA A 44 -4.09 6.04 -4.56
CA ALA A 44 -4.00 7.43 -5.04
C ALA A 44 -3.18 7.58 -6.34
N LEU A 45 -2.53 6.51 -6.82
CA LEU A 45 -1.77 6.54 -8.06
C LEU A 45 -2.62 6.07 -9.24
N ASP A 46 -2.59 6.84 -10.32
CA ASP A 46 -3.15 6.40 -11.59
C ASP A 46 -2.21 5.44 -12.33
N GLY A 47 -2.80 4.48 -13.06
CA GLY A 47 -2.11 3.60 -13.99
C GLY A 47 -2.03 2.14 -13.56
N ASP A 48 -1.24 1.37 -14.30
CA ASP A 48 -1.14 -0.07 -14.10
C ASP A 48 -0.13 -0.42 -13.00
N LEU A 49 -0.62 -0.60 -11.77
CA LEU A 49 0.19 -0.87 -10.59
C LEU A 49 0.18 -2.35 -10.19
N VAL A 50 1.31 -2.84 -9.69
CA VAL A 50 1.41 -4.09 -8.92
C VAL A 50 1.81 -3.76 -7.49
N PHE A 51 0.96 -4.13 -6.54
CA PHE A 51 1.19 -3.94 -5.11
C PHE A 51 1.92 -5.14 -4.51
N THR A 52 3.16 -4.95 -4.07
CA THR A 52 4.00 -6.04 -3.59
C THR A 52 4.00 -6.11 -2.07
N THR A 53 3.58 -7.23 -1.49
CA THR A 53 3.66 -7.45 -0.04
C THR A 53 3.65 -8.94 0.30
N TRP A 54 4.37 -9.29 1.36
CA TRP A 54 4.34 -10.63 1.99
C TRP A 54 3.54 -10.66 3.29
N ASP A 55 2.98 -9.53 3.73
CA ASP A 55 2.05 -9.50 4.85
C ASP A 55 0.67 -9.99 4.37
N ARG A 56 0.19 -11.10 4.94
CA ARG A 56 -1.07 -11.75 4.53
C ARG A 56 -2.28 -10.84 4.65
N ARG A 57 -2.34 -9.97 5.67
CA ARG A 57 -3.49 -9.10 5.89
C ARG A 57 -3.48 -7.93 4.92
N LEU A 58 -2.32 -7.31 4.69
CA LEU A 58 -2.18 -6.24 3.71
C LEU A 58 -2.38 -6.76 2.28
N HIS A 59 -1.90 -7.96 1.98
CA HIS A 59 -2.14 -8.64 0.70
C HIS A 59 -3.63 -8.81 0.42
N ALA A 60 -4.37 -9.38 1.38
CA ALA A 60 -5.82 -9.54 1.27
C ALA A 60 -6.54 -8.19 1.13
N ALA A 61 -6.11 -7.17 1.88
CA ALA A 61 -6.68 -5.83 1.80
C ALA A 61 -6.47 -5.20 0.41
N ALA A 62 -5.26 -5.27 -0.14
CA ALA A 62 -4.94 -4.76 -1.47
C ALA A 62 -5.77 -5.46 -2.57
N ARG A 63 -5.89 -6.79 -2.51
CA ARG A 63 -6.76 -7.55 -3.42
C ARG A 63 -8.23 -7.13 -3.31
N ALA A 64 -8.71 -6.90 -2.09
CA ALA A 64 -10.08 -6.45 -1.87
C ALA A 64 -10.34 -5.00 -2.34
N GLN A 65 -9.32 -4.24 -2.71
CA GLN A 65 -9.44 -2.93 -3.38
C GLN A 65 -9.26 -3.04 -4.91
N GLY A 66 -9.15 -4.25 -5.47
CA GLY A 66 -9.01 -4.48 -6.91
C GLY A 66 -7.59 -4.34 -7.44
N LEU A 67 -6.59 -4.15 -6.58
CA LEU A 67 -5.18 -4.08 -7.01
C LEU A 67 -4.66 -5.45 -7.43
N ARG A 68 -3.82 -5.47 -8.48
CA ARG A 68 -2.96 -6.61 -8.77
C ARG A 68 -1.89 -6.68 -7.68
N VAL A 69 -1.67 -7.88 -7.13
CA VAL A 69 -0.71 -8.09 -6.04
C VAL A 69 0.39 -9.06 -6.42
N ALA A 70 1.58 -8.86 -5.84
CA ALA A 70 2.69 -9.78 -5.93
C ALA A 70 3.20 -10.16 -4.51
N PRO A 71 3.50 -11.44 -4.24
CA PRO A 71 3.20 -12.60 -5.09
C PRO A 71 1.68 -12.82 -5.27
N ALA A 72 1.28 -13.60 -6.27
CA ALA A 72 -0.14 -13.83 -6.57
C ALA A 72 -0.87 -14.59 -5.45
N SER A 73 -0.17 -15.51 -4.78
CA SER A 73 -0.60 -16.21 -3.56
C SER A 73 0.47 -16.09 -2.47
N LEU A 74 0.05 -16.21 -1.21
CA LEU A 74 0.90 -16.25 -0.02
C LEU A 74 0.66 -17.57 0.70
N ASP A 75 0.98 -18.67 0.01
CA ASP A 75 0.91 -20.02 0.55
C ASP A 75 1.85 -20.17 1.76
#